data_AF-A0A7W3LT25-F1
#
_entry.id   AF-A0A7W3LT25-F1
#
_cell.length_a   1.000
_cell.length_b   1.000
_cell.length_c   1.000
_cell.angle_alpha   90.00
_cell.angle_beta   90.00
_cell.angle_gamma   90.00
#
_symmetry.space_group_name_H-M   'P 1'
#
loop_
_entity.id
_entity.type
_entity.pdbx_description
1 polymer ?
#
loop_
_entity_poly.entity_id
_entity_poly.type
_entity_poly.pdbx_seq_one_letter_code
_entity_poly.pdbx_strand_id
1 'polypeptide(L)'
;MSAIASTAARHPDTELDRLLAELAAYRSCDPPRLSLPPRAFTSPELYELERARVFGRSWMLVVHRDELASPGDYVSLTIAGEPVVVTRGEGGALHAMSPVCRHRLMPLVEPGHGRADAFTCPYHLWKYRLDGRLKGATFMKGNPDFDPAACRLPGFAVEEWQGLVYVNLDAGAPSLASRLAPAAEELAPFRMDEMVQVATVEEEWRVNWKLALENGYENYHVMGFHPETLDPFMPGRGDMELHPIDGGALWARTPFAATLPPGAVPLPREHRANATVVLTFPPEG
;
A
#
# COMPACT_ATOMS: atom_id res chain seq x y z
N MET A 1 41.20 -29.63 -10.31
CA MET A 1 40.63 -30.06 -9.01
C MET A 1 39.61 -29.01 -8.62
N SER A 2 38.33 -29.33 -8.80
CA SER A 2 37.21 -28.42 -8.53
C SER A 2 36.89 -28.45 -7.04
N ALA A 3 37.02 -27.32 -6.35
CA ALA A 3 36.58 -27.17 -4.97
C ALA A 3 35.10 -26.77 -4.97
N ILE A 4 34.26 -27.73 -4.59
CA ILE A 4 32.84 -27.52 -4.32
C ILE A 4 32.76 -26.67 -3.05
N ALA A 5 32.29 -25.43 -3.18
CA ALA A 5 31.96 -24.61 -2.02
C ALA A 5 30.73 -25.22 -1.32
N SER A 6 30.97 -25.84 -0.18
CA SER A 6 29.95 -26.32 0.74
C SER A 6 29.18 -25.13 1.33
N THR A 7 27.93 -24.93 0.91
CA THR A 7 26.95 -24.11 1.62
C THR A 7 26.55 -24.81 2.91
N ALA A 8 27.32 -24.62 3.97
CA ALA A 8 26.90 -25.00 5.31
C ALA A 8 25.67 -24.15 5.70
N ALA A 9 24.57 -24.82 6.05
CA ALA A 9 23.38 -24.18 6.61
C ALA A 9 23.79 -23.44 7.90
N ARG A 10 23.62 -22.12 7.93
CA ARG A 10 23.84 -21.32 9.14
C ARG A 10 22.83 -21.77 10.20
N HIS A 11 23.29 -22.05 11.40
CA HIS A 11 22.40 -22.17 12.55
C HIS A 11 21.75 -20.80 12.83
N PRO A 12 20.49 -20.76 13.25
CA PRO A 12 19.83 -19.50 13.58
C PRO A 12 20.45 -18.92 14.87
N ASP A 13 21.39 -17.99 14.72
CA ASP A 13 22.18 -17.42 15.82
C ASP A 13 21.40 -16.34 16.61
N THR A 14 20.27 -15.86 16.10
CA THR A 14 19.41 -14.86 16.77
C THR A 14 17.98 -15.37 17.05
N GLU A 15 17.25 -14.69 17.93
CA GLU A 15 15.81 -14.93 18.16
C GLU A 15 15.00 -14.72 16.87
N LEU A 16 15.36 -13.70 16.08
CA LEU A 16 14.76 -13.45 14.78
C LEU A 16 15.01 -14.62 13.82
N ASP A 17 16.23 -15.16 13.76
CA ASP A 17 16.54 -16.28 12.87
C ASP A 17 15.73 -17.53 13.24
N ARG A 18 15.54 -17.80 14.54
CA ARG A 18 14.70 -18.91 15.02
C ARG A 18 13.23 -18.69 14.64
N LEU A 19 12.73 -17.46 14.79
CA LEU A 19 11.37 -17.11 14.38
C LEU A 19 11.19 -17.22 12.87
N LEU A 20 12.15 -16.76 12.07
CA LEU A 20 12.11 -16.89 10.61
C LEU A 20 12.15 -18.36 10.18
N ALA A 21 12.92 -19.22 10.85
CA ALA A 21 12.93 -20.65 10.61
C ALA A 21 11.57 -21.31 10.93
N GLU A 22 10.91 -20.89 12.02
CA GLU A 22 9.56 -21.33 12.37
C GLU A 22 8.53 -20.86 11.33
N LEU A 23 8.58 -19.58 10.91
CA LEU A 23 7.70 -19.02 9.89
C LEU A 23 7.92 -19.65 8.50
N ALA A 24 9.12 -20.12 8.19
CA ALA A 24 9.40 -20.80 6.93
C ALA A 24 8.56 -22.08 6.73
N ALA A 25 8.13 -22.73 7.82
CA ALA A 25 7.24 -23.90 7.74
C ALA A 25 5.88 -23.58 7.10
N TYR A 26 5.40 -22.35 7.24
CA TYR A 26 4.14 -21.87 6.67
C TYR A 26 4.19 -21.65 5.15
N ARG A 27 5.38 -21.73 4.54
CA ARG A 27 5.57 -21.67 3.08
C ARG A 27 5.68 -23.05 2.43
N SER A 28 5.54 -24.13 3.19
CA SER A 28 5.62 -25.49 2.66
C SER A 28 4.37 -25.87 1.85
N CYS A 29 4.42 -26.97 1.10
CA CYS A 29 3.29 -27.47 0.33
C CYS A 29 2.14 -28.03 1.21
N ASP A 30 2.42 -28.31 2.48
CA ASP A 30 1.43 -28.70 3.50
C ASP A 30 1.69 -27.88 4.78
N PRO A 31 1.34 -26.58 4.76
CA PRO A 31 1.66 -25.69 5.87
C PRO A 31 0.80 -26.00 7.10
N PRO A 32 1.28 -25.67 8.31
CA PRO A 32 0.46 -25.76 9.52
C PRO A 32 -0.85 -24.97 9.37
N ARG A 33 -1.98 -25.61 9.67
CA ARG A 33 -3.31 -24.96 9.68
C ARG A 33 -3.60 -24.35 11.06
N LEU A 34 -2.63 -23.58 11.55
CA LEU A 34 -2.63 -22.95 12.86
C LEU A 34 -2.35 -21.46 12.69
N SER A 35 -2.72 -20.65 13.68
CA SER A 35 -2.27 -19.25 13.75
C SER A 35 -0.74 -19.19 13.78
N LEU A 36 -0.18 -18.04 13.37
CA LEU A 36 1.26 -17.79 13.51
C LEU A 36 1.68 -17.83 14.99
N PRO A 37 2.95 -18.17 15.30
CA PRO A 37 3.43 -18.16 16.67
C PRO A 37 3.31 -16.76 17.28
N PRO A 38 3.04 -16.61 18.60
CA PRO A 38 2.83 -15.30 19.23
C PRO A 38 3.93 -14.26 18.97
N ARG A 39 5.19 -14.72 18.83
CA ARG A 39 6.35 -13.87 18.51
C ARG A 39 6.24 -13.19 17.14
N ALA A 40 5.47 -13.75 16.21
CA ALA A 40 5.20 -13.11 14.91
C ALA A 40 4.46 -11.78 15.07
N PHE A 41 3.71 -11.61 16.16
CA PHE A 41 2.92 -10.41 16.44
C PHE A 41 3.61 -9.43 17.40
N THR A 42 4.65 -9.87 18.13
CA THR A 42 5.25 -9.11 19.23
C THR A 42 6.74 -8.81 19.06
N SER A 43 7.47 -9.46 18.13
CA SER A 43 8.89 -9.19 17.90
C SER A 43 9.12 -7.85 17.19
N PRO A 44 9.87 -6.91 17.80
CA PRO A 44 10.26 -5.66 17.14
C PRO A 44 11.17 -5.88 15.94
N GLU A 45 12.07 -6.87 16.00
CA GLU A 45 13.02 -7.17 14.92
C GLU A 45 12.30 -7.72 13.68
N LEU A 46 11.28 -8.55 13.87
CA LEU A 46 10.43 -9.00 12.78
C LEU A 46 9.63 -7.82 12.21
N TYR A 47 9.08 -6.94 13.05
CA TYR A 47 8.36 -5.76 12.57
C TYR A 47 9.25 -4.86 11.69
N GLU A 48 10.50 -4.61 12.07
CA GLU A 48 11.42 -3.84 11.23
C GLU A 48 11.71 -4.53 9.89
N LEU A 49 11.83 -5.86 9.90
CA LEU A 49 11.98 -6.64 8.67
C LEU A 49 10.73 -6.56 7.78
N GLU A 50 9.52 -6.67 8.36
CA GLU A 50 8.24 -6.52 7.67
C GLU A 50 8.07 -5.10 7.12
N ARG A 51 8.41 -4.07 7.90
CA ARG A 51 8.45 -2.66 7.45
C ARG A 51 9.28 -2.52 6.18
N ALA A 52 10.49 -3.06 6.17
CA ALA A 52 11.40 -2.95 5.03
C ALA A 52 11.01 -3.83 3.83
N ARG A 53 10.52 -5.06 4.08
CA ARG A 53 10.35 -6.08 3.02
C ARG A 53 8.92 -6.32 2.59
N VAL A 54 7.95 -6.01 3.43
CA VAL A 54 6.52 -6.07 3.09
C VAL A 54 6.10 -4.68 2.66
N PHE A 55 5.96 -3.75 3.60
CA PHE A 55 5.44 -2.41 3.31
C PHE A 55 6.34 -1.61 2.36
N GLY A 56 7.66 -1.69 2.55
CA GLY A 56 8.63 -1.00 1.70
C GLY A 56 8.75 -1.55 0.27
N ARG A 57 8.11 -2.68 -0.05
CA ARG A 57 8.14 -3.32 -1.37
C ARG A 57 6.76 -3.54 -1.98
N SER A 58 5.70 -3.34 -1.20
CA SER A 58 4.31 -3.45 -1.66
C SER A 58 3.87 -2.19 -2.39
N TRP A 59 2.88 -2.37 -3.26
CA TRP A 59 2.03 -1.27 -3.70
C TRP A 59 1.06 -0.92 -2.57
N MET A 60 1.17 0.30 -2.05
CA MET A 60 0.36 0.79 -0.94
C MET A 60 -0.73 1.71 -1.46
N LEU A 61 -1.99 1.40 -1.14
CA LEU A 61 -3.12 2.30 -1.41
C LEU A 61 -2.94 3.58 -0.59
N VAL A 62 -2.99 4.74 -1.25
CA VAL A 62 -2.79 6.02 -0.57
C VAL A 62 -4.04 6.89 -0.54
N VAL A 63 -4.78 7.00 -1.64
CA VAL A 63 -5.99 7.83 -1.78
C VAL A 63 -6.86 7.30 -2.92
N HIS A 64 -8.10 7.78 -3.00
CA HIS A 64 -8.89 7.69 -4.21
C HIS A 64 -8.56 8.86 -5.16
N ARG A 65 -8.74 8.67 -6.47
CA ARG A 65 -8.42 9.68 -7.50
C ARG A 65 -9.18 11.00 -7.32
N ASP A 66 -10.34 10.98 -6.66
CA ASP A 66 -11.13 12.20 -6.42
C ASP A 66 -10.41 13.17 -5.48
N GLU A 67 -9.57 12.65 -4.58
CA GLU A 67 -8.75 13.45 -3.67
C GLU A 67 -7.57 14.12 -4.38
N LEU A 68 -7.33 13.72 -5.64
CA LEU A 68 -6.32 14.28 -6.55
C LEU A 68 -6.98 14.68 -7.89
N ALA A 69 -8.20 15.23 -7.87
CA ALA A 69 -9.00 15.47 -9.07
C ALA A 69 -8.41 16.51 -10.02
N SER A 70 -7.74 17.55 -9.49
CA SER A 70 -7.27 18.71 -10.27
C SER A 70 -5.74 18.82 -10.30
N PRO A 71 -5.16 19.37 -11.38
CA PRO A 71 -3.76 19.77 -11.36
C PRO A 71 -3.45 20.72 -10.20
N GLY A 72 -2.37 20.40 -9.48
CA GLY A 72 -1.96 21.08 -8.26
C GLY A 72 -2.30 20.33 -6.98
N ASP A 73 -3.29 19.43 -7.02
CA ASP A 73 -3.69 18.67 -5.84
C ASP A 73 -2.58 17.70 -5.42
N TYR A 74 -2.41 17.53 -4.12
CA TYR A 74 -1.44 16.61 -3.54
C TYR A 74 -1.93 15.97 -2.24
N VAL A 75 -1.34 14.81 -1.94
CA VAL A 75 -1.37 14.17 -0.63
C VAL A 75 0.06 13.87 -0.19
N SER A 76 0.38 14.14 1.07
CA SER A 76 1.68 13.92 1.70
C SER A 76 1.50 12.98 2.88
N LEU A 77 2.25 11.89 2.93
CA LEU A 77 2.12 10.84 3.94
C LEU A 77 3.45 10.12 4.17
N THR A 78 3.45 9.09 5.02
CA THR A 78 4.61 8.24 5.26
C THR A 78 4.28 6.79 4.93
N ILE A 79 5.14 6.14 4.14
CA ILE A 79 5.00 4.72 3.78
C ILE A 79 6.24 4.00 4.31
N ALA A 80 6.05 3.00 5.18
CA ALA A 80 7.14 2.22 5.77
C ALA A 80 8.25 3.08 6.45
N GLY A 81 7.92 4.28 6.90
CA GLY A 81 8.85 5.26 7.48
C GLY A 81 9.53 6.19 6.47
N GLU A 82 9.22 6.08 5.17
CA GLU A 82 9.68 7.00 4.12
C GLU A 82 8.62 8.07 3.85
N PRO A 83 8.95 9.37 3.92
CA PRO A 83 8.02 10.44 3.55
C PRO A 83 7.79 10.47 2.03
N VAL A 84 6.53 10.56 1.64
CA VAL A 84 6.09 10.53 0.24
C VAL A 84 5.09 11.67 0.02
N VAL A 85 5.23 12.37 -1.09
CA VAL A 85 4.18 13.23 -1.64
C VAL A 85 3.73 12.69 -2.99
N VAL A 86 2.43 12.54 -3.17
CA VAL A 86 1.78 12.24 -4.44
C VAL A 86 1.11 13.50 -4.93
N THR A 87 1.35 13.89 -6.18
CA THR A 87 0.77 15.09 -6.78
C THR A 87 0.10 14.76 -8.10
N ARG A 88 -0.91 15.57 -8.48
CA ARG A 88 -1.39 15.66 -9.85
C ARG A 88 -0.75 16.85 -10.55
N GLY A 89 0.14 16.58 -11.48
CA GLY A 89 0.87 17.58 -12.26
C GLY A 89 0.06 18.21 -13.39
N GLU A 90 0.71 19.09 -14.14
CA GLU A 90 0.18 19.63 -15.41
C GLU A 90 -0.14 18.49 -16.39
N GLY A 91 -1.23 18.62 -17.15
CA GLY A 91 -1.70 17.56 -18.05
C GLY A 91 -2.32 16.35 -17.34
N GLY A 92 -2.46 16.39 -16.01
CA GLY A 92 -3.16 15.36 -15.24
C GLY A 92 -2.32 14.15 -14.88
N ALA A 93 -1.00 14.16 -15.09
CA ALA A 93 -0.14 13.04 -14.71
C ALA A 93 0.05 12.95 -13.18
N LEU A 94 0.11 11.73 -12.66
CA LEU A 94 0.46 11.47 -11.26
C LEU A 94 1.98 11.38 -11.07
N HIS A 95 2.47 11.92 -9.95
CA HIS A 95 3.87 11.80 -9.54
C HIS A 95 3.95 11.49 -8.05
N ALA A 96 4.69 10.45 -7.68
CA ALA A 96 5.10 10.18 -6.30
C ALA A 96 6.59 10.46 -6.12
N MET A 97 6.96 11.18 -5.06
CA MET A 97 8.34 11.61 -4.82
C MET A 97 8.60 11.88 -3.35
N SER A 98 9.88 11.94 -2.97
CA SER A 98 10.28 12.36 -1.63
C SER A 98 10.06 13.87 -1.45
N PRO A 99 9.31 14.33 -0.43
CA PRO A 99 9.11 15.75 -0.12
C PRO A 99 10.30 16.35 0.65
N VAL A 100 11.52 15.85 0.44
CA VAL A 100 12.73 16.28 1.16
C VAL A 100 13.64 17.07 0.24
N CYS A 101 13.95 18.31 0.63
CA CYS A 101 14.78 19.20 -0.18
C CYS A 101 16.20 18.65 -0.36
N ARG A 102 16.70 18.60 -1.61
CA ARG A 102 18.04 18.11 -1.97
C ARG A 102 19.20 18.98 -1.46
N HIS A 103 18.92 20.20 -0.96
CA HIS A 103 19.97 21.08 -0.44
C HIS A 103 20.43 20.65 0.96
N ARG A 104 19.53 20.68 1.96
CA ARG A 104 19.84 20.37 3.37
C ARG A 104 18.71 19.61 4.06
N LEU A 105 18.03 18.75 3.30
CA LEU A 105 17.08 17.76 3.81
C LEU A 105 15.87 18.34 4.58
N MET A 106 15.55 19.62 4.35
CA MET A 106 14.36 20.22 4.95
C MET A 106 13.09 19.66 4.27
N PRO A 107 12.07 19.23 5.03
CA PRO A 107 10.77 18.91 4.49
C PRO A 107 10.18 20.07 3.69
N LEU A 108 9.60 19.76 2.55
CA LEU A 108 9.01 20.71 1.61
C LEU A 108 7.53 20.95 1.88
N VAL A 109 6.86 19.96 2.48
CA VAL A 109 5.42 19.96 2.76
C VAL A 109 5.17 19.04 3.95
N GLU A 110 4.27 19.45 4.84
CA GLU A 110 3.83 18.63 5.97
C GLU A 110 2.89 17.49 5.51
N PRO A 111 2.70 16.43 6.30
CA PRO A 111 1.69 15.42 6.02
C PRO A 111 0.28 16.01 5.89
N GLY A 112 -0.54 15.40 5.04
CA GLY A 112 -1.93 15.82 4.76
C GLY A 112 -2.18 16.15 3.29
N HIS A 113 -3.32 16.76 3.02
CA HIS A 113 -3.79 17.09 1.67
C HIS A 113 -3.67 18.58 1.40
N GLY A 114 -3.55 18.95 0.13
CA GLY A 114 -3.60 20.35 -0.25
C GLY A 114 -3.47 20.57 -1.75
N ARG A 115 -3.26 21.84 -2.11
CA ARG A 115 -3.05 22.26 -3.50
C ARG A 115 -1.87 23.21 -3.59
N ALA A 116 -0.99 22.99 -4.56
CA ALA A 116 0.19 23.82 -4.78
C ALA A 116 0.56 23.89 -6.27
N ASP A 117 1.11 25.02 -6.71
CA ASP A 117 1.70 25.13 -8.06
C ASP A 117 3.17 24.64 -8.09
N ALA A 118 3.82 24.63 -6.91
CA ALA A 118 5.21 24.24 -6.69
C ALA A 118 5.50 24.18 -5.19
N PHE A 119 6.45 23.33 -4.79
CA PHE A 119 6.95 23.29 -3.43
C PHE A 119 8.15 24.21 -3.25
N THR A 120 8.10 25.08 -2.23
CA THR A 120 9.21 25.99 -1.92
C THR A 120 9.79 25.62 -0.56
N CYS A 121 11.05 25.19 -0.54
CA CYS A 121 11.76 24.84 0.67
C CYS A 121 11.80 26.05 1.62
N PRO A 122 11.29 25.94 2.86
CA PRO A 122 11.22 27.08 3.79
C PRO A 122 12.61 27.55 4.24
N TYR A 123 13.63 26.70 4.10
CA TYR A 123 14.98 27.03 4.56
C TYR A 123 15.73 28.01 3.64
N HIS A 124 15.85 27.73 2.34
CA HIS A 124 16.66 28.53 1.40
C HIS A 124 15.92 28.85 0.08
N LEU A 125 14.61 28.64 0.06
CA LEU A 125 13.73 28.96 -1.08
C LEU A 125 14.07 28.21 -2.38
N TRP A 126 14.69 27.02 -2.27
CA TRP A 126 14.76 26.09 -3.39
C TRP A 126 13.35 25.66 -3.77
N LYS A 127 13.00 25.83 -5.04
CA LYS A 127 11.65 25.63 -5.53
C LYS A 127 11.62 24.44 -6.46
N TYR A 128 10.68 23.52 -6.24
CA TYR A 128 10.47 22.30 -7.01
C TYR A 128 9.11 22.33 -7.69
N ARG A 129 9.05 21.83 -8.92
CA ARG A 129 7.80 21.55 -9.63
C ARG A 129 7.10 20.34 -8.99
N LEU A 130 5.83 20.15 -9.33
CA LEU A 130 5.04 18.98 -8.89
C LEU A 130 5.53 17.66 -9.50
N ASP A 131 6.31 17.71 -10.57
CA ASP A 131 7.03 16.54 -11.10
C ASP A 131 8.41 16.34 -10.45
N GLY A 132 8.73 17.09 -9.39
CA GLY A 132 9.99 16.99 -8.65
C GLY A 132 11.19 17.68 -9.30
N ARG A 133 11.08 18.25 -10.50
CA ARG A 133 12.18 19.01 -11.11
C ARG A 133 12.47 20.26 -10.30
N LEU A 134 13.75 20.54 -10.06
CA LEU A 134 14.16 21.81 -9.48
C LEU A 134 13.82 22.94 -10.46
N LYS A 135 12.92 23.83 -10.03
CA LYS A 135 12.50 25.03 -10.76
C LYS A 135 13.50 26.17 -10.58
N GLY A 136 14.09 26.28 -9.39
CA GLY A 136 15.08 27.30 -9.10
C GLY A 136 15.74 27.10 -7.75
N ALA A 137 17.01 27.51 -7.68
CA ALA A 137 17.80 27.55 -6.46
C ALA A 137 18.38 28.96 -6.28
N THR A 138 18.01 29.59 -5.17
CA THR A 138 18.36 30.97 -4.85
C THR A 138 19.87 31.16 -4.84
N PHE A 139 20.38 32.15 -5.60
CA PHE A 139 21.80 32.50 -5.72
C PHE A 139 22.76 31.39 -6.18
N MET A 140 22.27 30.28 -6.76
CA MET A 140 23.15 29.22 -7.30
C MET A 140 23.59 29.45 -8.75
N LYS A 141 23.05 30.49 -9.43
CA LYS A 141 23.41 30.82 -10.82
C LYS A 141 24.90 31.20 -10.92
N GLY A 142 25.62 30.53 -11.82
CA GLY A 142 27.05 30.78 -12.05
C GLY A 142 28.00 29.91 -11.22
N ASN A 143 27.47 29.06 -10.32
CA ASN A 143 28.27 28.00 -9.70
C ASN A 143 28.57 26.90 -10.75
N PRO A 144 29.84 26.68 -11.14
CA PRO A 144 30.19 25.70 -12.17
C PRO A 144 29.93 24.24 -11.76
N ASP A 145 29.85 23.97 -10.46
CA ASP A 145 29.64 22.63 -9.90
C ASP A 145 28.15 22.33 -9.63
N PHE A 146 27.26 23.29 -9.87
CA PHE A 146 25.84 23.15 -9.63
C PHE A 146 25.10 22.69 -10.88
N ASP A 147 24.62 21.45 -10.85
CA ASP A 147 23.67 20.93 -11.83
C ASP A 147 22.25 20.86 -11.25
N PRO A 148 21.31 21.72 -11.70
CA PRO A 148 19.90 21.65 -11.32
C PRO A 148 19.25 20.29 -11.63
N ALA A 149 19.68 19.59 -12.68
CA ALA A 149 19.10 18.31 -13.08
C ALA A 149 19.41 17.20 -12.07
N ALA A 150 20.64 17.18 -11.53
CA ALA A 150 21.05 16.28 -10.45
C ALA A 150 20.29 16.49 -9.12
N CYS A 151 19.58 17.62 -9.00
CA CYS A 151 18.83 18.01 -7.82
C CYS A 151 17.31 17.75 -7.93
N ARG A 152 16.86 16.92 -8.89
CA ARG A 152 15.46 16.44 -8.93
C ARG A 152 15.12 15.68 -7.64
N LEU A 153 13.89 15.80 -7.15
CA LEU A 153 13.42 14.97 -6.03
C LEU A 153 13.41 13.49 -6.44
N PRO A 154 13.91 12.56 -5.60
CA PRO A 154 13.79 11.13 -5.85
C PRO A 154 12.34 10.75 -6.06
N GLY A 155 12.09 9.99 -7.13
CA GLY A 155 10.75 9.53 -7.49
C GLY A 155 10.47 8.13 -6.95
N PHE A 156 9.19 7.84 -6.77
CA PHE A 156 8.63 6.53 -6.45
C PHE A 156 7.69 6.11 -7.58
N ALA A 157 7.36 4.82 -7.67
CA ALA A 157 6.37 4.37 -8.64
C ALA A 157 4.97 4.75 -8.14
N VAL A 158 4.10 5.19 -9.05
CA VAL A 158 2.70 5.55 -8.78
C VAL A 158 1.82 5.04 -9.92
N GLU A 159 0.72 4.40 -9.57
CA GLU A 159 -0.28 3.92 -10.53
C GLU A 159 -1.70 4.20 -10.02
N GLU A 160 -2.61 4.49 -10.94
CA GLU A 160 -4.05 4.56 -10.69
C GLU A 160 -4.67 3.26 -11.22
N TRP A 161 -5.38 2.52 -10.36
CA TRP A 161 -6.06 1.27 -10.70
C TRP A 161 -7.49 1.31 -10.18
N GLN A 162 -8.49 1.25 -11.07
CA GLN A 162 -9.92 1.38 -10.70
C GLN A 162 -10.20 2.64 -9.84
N GLY A 163 -9.52 3.75 -10.15
CA GLY A 163 -9.58 5.01 -9.40
C GLY A 163 -8.83 5.05 -8.08
N LEU A 164 -8.32 3.93 -7.60
CA LEU A 164 -7.48 3.86 -6.41
C LEU A 164 -6.03 4.20 -6.79
N VAL A 165 -5.41 5.14 -6.08
CA VAL A 165 -4.03 5.56 -6.32
C VAL A 165 -3.10 4.80 -5.39
N TYR A 166 -2.12 4.13 -5.96
CA TYR A 166 -1.13 3.34 -5.23
C TYR A 166 0.28 3.88 -5.43
N VAL A 167 1.13 3.69 -4.41
CA VAL A 167 2.56 4.01 -4.45
C VAL A 167 3.39 2.78 -4.12
N ASN A 168 4.50 2.59 -4.83
CA ASN A 168 5.57 1.68 -4.45
C ASN A 168 6.88 2.46 -4.29
N LEU A 169 7.60 2.23 -3.20
CA LEU A 169 8.87 2.92 -2.91
C LEU A 169 10.00 2.54 -3.87
N ASP A 170 9.85 1.47 -4.65
CA ASP A 170 10.72 1.18 -5.78
C ASP A 170 10.19 1.86 -7.05
N ALA A 171 10.94 2.83 -7.58
CA ALA A 171 10.61 3.51 -8.84
C ALA A 171 10.60 2.57 -10.07
N GLY A 172 11.24 1.40 -9.97
CA GLY A 172 11.25 0.35 -10.97
C GLY A 172 10.26 -0.78 -10.71
N ALA A 173 9.34 -0.63 -9.75
CA ALA A 173 8.38 -1.67 -9.41
C ALA A 173 7.58 -2.16 -10.63
N PRO A 174 7.35 -3.48 -10.76
CA PRO A 174 6.44 -4.01 -11.78
C PRO A 174 5.03 -3.43 -11.63
N SER A 175 4.35 -3.27 -12.76
CA SER A 175 3.02 -2.64 -12.81
C SER A 175 2.00 -3.35 -11.92
N LEU A 176 1.28 -2.56 -11.11
CA LEU A 176 0.18 -3.02 -10.28
C LEU A 176 -0.98 -3.50 -11.14
N ALA A 177 -1.36 -2.71 -12.16
CA ALA A 177 -2.49 -3.03 -13.03
C ALA A 177 -2.32 -4.39 -13.73
N SER A 178 -1.09 -4.68 -14.19
CA SER A 178 -0.77 -5.98 -14.82
C SER A 178 -0.95 -7.14 -13.84
N ARG A 179 -0.56 -6.94 -12.59
CA ARG A 179 -0.65 -7.94 -11.54
C ARG A 179 -2.09 -8.16 -11.07
N LEU A 180 -2.89 -7.11 -11.00
CA LEU A 180 -4.28 -7.17 -10.55
C LEU A 180 -5.29 -7.39 -11.68
N ALA A 181 -4.84 -7.69 -12.90
CA ALA A 181 -5.72 -7.96 -14.03
C ALA A 181 -6.80 -9.02 -13.72
N PRO A 182 -6.52 -10.14 -13.03
CA PRO A 182 -7.56 -11.12 -12.69
C PRO A 182 -8.61 -10.58 -11.69
N ALA A 183 -8.24 -9.65 -10.81
CA ALA A 183 -9.17 -9.01 -9.88
C ALA A 183 -9.92 -7.84 -10.53
N ALA A 184 -9.41 -7.28 -11.62
CA ALA A 184 -10.00 -6.11 -12.27
C ALA A 184 -11.38 -6.43 -12.86
N GLU A 185 -11.56 -7.60 -13.46
CA GLU A 185 -12.85 -8.05 -14.00
C GLU A 185 -13.88 -8.25 -12.89
N GLU A 186 -13.46 -8.86 -11.78
CA GLU A 186 -14.30 -9.10 -10.60
C GLU A 186 -14.81 -7.79 -9.97
N LEU A 187 -13.96 -6.76 -9.97
CA LEU A 187 -14.28 -5.48 -9.34
C LEU A 187 -14.93 -4.45 -10.29
N ALA A 188 -14.90 -4.68 -11.59
CA ALA A 188 -15.44 -3.74 -12.59
C ALA A 188 -16.91 -3.35 -12.32
N PRO A 189 -17.82 -4.25 -11.89
CA PRO A 189 -19.22 -3.89 -11.63
C PRO A 189 -19.42 -2.85 -10.52
N PHE A 190 -18.45 -2.71 -9.61
CA PHE A 190 -18.54 -1.74 -8.51
C PHE A 190 -18.29 -0.30 -8.96
N ARG A 191 -17.71 -0.07 -10.15
CA ARG A 191 -17.43 1.27 -10.69
C ARG A 191 -16.67 2.15 -9.70
N MET A 192 -15.64 1.56 -9.08
CA MET A 192 -14.88 2.21 -8.00
C MET A 192 -14.26 3.53 -8.46
N ASP A 193 -13.90 3.64 -9.73
CA ASP A 193 -13.33 4.84 -10.34
C ASP A 193 -14.29 6.03 -10.43
N GLU A 194 -15.60 5.78 -10.32
CA GLU A 194 -16.64 6.81 -10.27
C GLU A 194 -17.02 7.19 -8.84
N MET A 195 -16.49 6.50 -7.83
CA MET A 195 -16.77 6.82 -6.43
C MET A 195 -16.12 8.16 -6.06
N VAL A 196 -16.65 8.78 -5.02
CA VAL A 196 -16.07 9.98 -4.43
C VAL A 196 -15.96 9.79 -2.93
N GLN A 197 -14.88 10.27 -2.34
CA GLN A 197 -14.71 10.29 -0.90
C GLN A 197 -15.79 11.19 -0.27
N VAL A 198 -16.64 10.59 0.56
CA VAL A 198 -17.71 11.31 1.28
C VAL A 198 -17.35 11.60 2.74
N ALA A 199 -16.49 10.77 3.32
CA ALA A 199 -16.01 10.89 4.70
C ALA A 199 -14.71 10.09 4.86
N THR A 200 -13.88 10.54 5.78
CA THR A 200 -12.66 9.85 6.22
C THR A 200 -12.74 9.65 7.72
N VAL A 201 -12.41 8.45 8.18
CA VAL A 201 -12.29 8.12 9.60
C VAL A 201 -10.90 7.55 9.83
N GLU A 202 -10.15 8.15 10.75
CA GLU A 202 -8.82 7.71 11.12
C GLU A 202 -8.84 7.27 12.59
N GLU A 203 -8.34 6.06 12.84
CA GLU A 203 -8.24 5.49 14.18
C GLU A 203 -6.88 4.82 14.39
N GLU A 204 -6.31 4.99 15.58
CA GLU A 204 -5.08 4.29 15.98
C GLU A 204 -5.43 3.04 16.77
N TRP A 205 -5.07 1.87 16.24
CA TRP A 205 -5.31 0.59 16.90
C TRP A 205 -4.00 0.05 17.48
N ARG A 206 -3.99 -0.20 18.79
CA ARG A 206 -2.82 -0.75 19.51
C ARG A 206 -2.69 -2.27 19.32
N VAL A 207 -2.58 -2.69 18.07
CA VAL A 207 -2.57 -4.10 17.65
C VAL A 207 -1.51 -4.32 16.56
N ASN A 208 -1.05 -5.56 16.38
CA ASN A 208 -0.20 -5.90 15.24
C ASN A 208 -1.01 -5.83 13.94
N TRP A 209 -0.43 -5.28 12.87
CA TRP A 209 -1.08 -5.14 11.56
C TRP A 209 -1.59 -6.47 10.99
N LYS A 210 -0.89 -7.59 11.26
CA LYS A 210 -1.30 -8.92 10.79
C LYS A 210 -2.62 -9.37 11.43
N LEU A 211 -2.81 -9.11 12.73
CA LEU A 211 -4.06 -9.44 13.42
C LEU A 211 -5.22 -8.58 12.92
N ALA A 212 -4.98 -7.29 12.67
CA ALA A 212 -5.99 -6.41 12.08
C ALA A 212 -6.39 -6.89 10.67
N LEU A 213 -5.40 -7.30 9.87
CA LEU A 213 -5.64 -7.87 8.54
C LEU A 213 -6.41 -9.20 8.63
N GLU A 214 -5.91 -10.15 9.43
CA GLU A 214 -6.53 -11.46 9.67
C GLU A 214 -7.99 -11.33 10.08
N ASN A 215 -8.31 -10.43 11.03
CA ASN A 215 -9.68 -10.13 11.44
C ASN A 215 -10.50 -9.46 10.32
N GLY A 216 -9.87 -8.68 9.45
CA GLY A 216 -10.54 -7.90 8.41
C GLY A 216 -11.02 -8.71 7.21
N TYR A 217 -10.45 -9.89 6.94
CA TYR A 217 -10.86 -10.75 5.82
C TYR A 217 -11.53 -12.06 6.24
N GLU A 218 -11.93 -12.20 7.50
CA GLU A 218 -12.73 -13.34 7.98
C GLU A 218 -14.04 -12.89 8.63
N ASN A 219 -15.00 -13.80 8.67
CA ASN A 219 -16.34 -13.62 9.24
C ASN A 219 -16.59 -14.52 10.45
N TYR A 220 -15.66 -15.39 10.84
CA TYR A 220 -15.92 -16.42 11.86
C TYR A 220 -16.21 -15.81 13.24
N HIS A 221 -15.57 -14.70 13.60
CA HIS A 221 -15.85 -14.02 14.88
C HIS A 221 -17.25 -13.39 14.95
N VAL A 222 -17.87 -13.11 13.80
CA VAL A 222 -19.12 -12.35 13.69
C VAL A 222 -20.26 -13.03 14.46
N MET A 223 -20.35 -14.35 14.39
CA MET A 223 -21.43 -15.10 15.06
C MET A 223 -21.41 -14.96 16.59
N GLY A 224 -20.25 -14.66 17.18
CA GLY A 224 -20.08 -14.54 18.63
C GLY A 224 -20.03 -13.09 19.10
N PHE A 225 -19.34 -12.21 18.37
CA PHE A 225 -19.04 -10.84 18.81
C PHE A 225 -19.98 -9.80 18.19
N HIS A 226 -20.60 -10.12 17.05
CA HIS A 226 -21.49 -9.23 16.30
C HIS A 226 -22.83 -9.88 15.91
N PRO A 227 -23.52 -10.58 16.83
CA PRO A 227 -24.73 -11.35 16.49
C PRO A 227 -25.89 -10.47 15.98
N GLU A 228 -25.94 -9.21 16.41
CA GLU A 228 -27.02 -8.28 16.05
C GLU A 228 -26.60 -7.23 15.01
N THR A 229 -25.29 -7.02 14.82
CA THR A 229 -24.77 -5.93 13.98
C THR A 229 -24.26 -6.40 12.63
N LEU A 230 -23.44 -7.45 12.59
CA LEU A 230 -22.80 -7.92 11.35
C LEU A 230 -23.35 -9.27 10.89
N ASP A 231 -23.67 -10.20 11.80
CA ASP A 231 -24.12 -11.57 11.42
C ASP A 231 -25.34 -11.59 10.48
N PRO A 232 -26.34 -10.69 10.61
CA PRO A 232 -27.45 -10.62 9.67
C PRO A 232 -27.05 -10.34 8.22
N PHE A 233 -25.88 -9.74 7.98
CA PHE A 233 -25.42 -9.32 6.66
C PHE A 233 -24.14 -10.03 6.22
N MET A 234 -23.29 -10.47 7.13
CA MET A 234 -22.04 -11.19 6.87
C MET A 234 -21.98 -12.40 7.81
N PRO A 235 -22.75 -13.47 7.52
CA PRO A 235 -22.97 -14.55 8.48
C PRO A 235 -21.68 -15.28 8.78
N GLY A 236 -21.34 -15.46 10.06
CA GLY A 236 -20.06 -16.07 10.44
C GLY A 236 -19.91 -17.57 10.15
N ARG A 237 -20.96 -18.19 9.61
CA ARG A 237 -20.99 -19.58 9.15
C ARG A 237 -20.89 -19.70 7.62
N GLY A 238 -20.73 -18.59 6.91
CA GLY A 238 -20.57 -18.59 5.45
C GLY A 238 -19.14 -18.96 5.07
N ASP A 239 -18.99 -19.85 4.09
CA ASP A 239 -17.69 -20.19 3.52
C ASP A 239 -17.15 -19.01 2.70
N MET A 240 -15.85 -18.74 2.85
CA MET A 240 -15.14 -17.76 2.03
C MET A 240 -14.49 -18.45 0.83
N GLU A 241 -14.71 -17.91 -0.36
CA GLU A 241 -14.07 -18.35 -1.58
C GLU A 241 -12.77 -17.55 -1.79
N LEU A 242 -11.64 -18.24 -1.95
CA LEU A 242 -10.34 -17.63 -2.18
C LEU A 242 -9.89 -17.85 -3.61
N HIS A 243 -9.43 -16.79 -4.26
CA HIS A 243 -8.96 -16.77 -5.64
C HIS A 243 -7.52 -16.23 -5.67
N PRO A 244 -6.51 -17.12 -5.58
CA PRO A 244 -5.12 -16.73 -5.65
C PRO A 244 -4.77 -16.07 -6.98
N ILE A 245 -3.91 -15.06 -6.92
CA ILE A 245 -3.25 -14.44 -8.07
C ILE A 245 -1.74 -14.63 -7.90
N ASP A 246 -1.05 -14.89 -9.00
CA ASP A 246 0.40 -15.04 -8.99
C ASP A 246 1.12 -13.84 -8.33
N GLY A 247 2.26 -14.14 -7.70
CA GLY A 247 3.10 -13.11 -7.09
C GLY A 247 2.56 -12.56 -5.77
N GLY A 248 1.78 -13.34 -5.01
CA GLY A 248 1.37 -12.98 -3.64
C GLY A 248 0.18 -12.03 -3.57
N ALA A 249 -0.70 -12.04 -4.58
CA ALA A 249 -1.98 -11.36 -4.53
C ALA A 249 -3.11 -12.40 -4.42
N LEU A 250 -4.26 -11.99 -3.93
CA LEU A 250 -5.49 -12.78 -4.00
C LEU A 250 -6.68 -11.85 -3.98
N TRP A 251 -7.81 -12.36 -4.42
CA TRP A 251 -9.09 -11.79 -4.04
C TRP A 251 -9.97 -12.87 -3.42
N ALA A 252 -10.92 -12.44 -2.60
CA ALA A 252 -11.81 -13.31 -1.86
C ALA A 252 -13.25 -12.84 -1.96
N ARG A 253 -14.19 -13.79 -1.92
CA ARG A 253 -15.61 -13.54 -1.74
C ARG A 253 -16.08 -14.10 -0.43
N THR A 254 -16.79 -13.27 0.31
CA THR A 254 -17.45 -13.65 1.56
C THR A 254 -18.95 -13.39 1.40
N PRO A 255 -19.82 -14.35 1.76
CA PRO A 255 -21.25 -14.17 1.69
C PRO A 255 -21.71 -12.88 2.35
N PHE A 256 -22.51 -12.10 1.62
CA PHE A 256 -23.05 -10.83 2.06
C PHE A 256 -24.53 -10.72 1.70
N ALA A 257 -25.36 -10.33 2.67
CA ALA A 257 -26.82 -10.40 2.59
C ALA A 257 -27.51 -9.06 2.88
N ALA A 258 -26.78 -7.93 2.84
CA ALA A 258 -27.42 -6.64 3.06
C ALA A 258 -28.33 -6.23 1.89
N THR A 259 -29.44 -5.58 2.25
CA THR A 259 -30.29 -4.93 1.25
C THR A 259 -29.63 -3.64 0.81
N LEU A 260 -29.30 -3.54 -0.49
CA LEU A 260 -28.74 -2.32 -1.04
C LEU A 260 -29.78 -1.19 -1.05
N PRO A 261 -29.41 0.05 -0.66
CA PRO A 261 -30.33 1.17 -0.67
C PRO A 261 -30.73 1.57 -2.10
N PRO A 262 -31.87 2.29 -2.27
CA PRO A 262 -32.22 2.89 -3.56
C PRO A 262 -31.08 3.77 -4.08
N GLY A 263 -30.72 3.62 -5.36
CA GLY A 263 -29.62 4.37 -5.98
C GLY A 263 -28.24 3.73 -5.81
N ALA A 264 -28.13 2.58 -5.14
CA ALA A 264 -26.91 1.78 -5.17
C ALA A 264 -26.54 1.38 -6.61
N VAL A 265 -25.23 1.21 -6.86
CA VAL A 265 -24.71 0.75 -8.14
C VAL A 265 -25.42 -0.56 -8.54
N PRO A 266 -25.91 -0.70 -9.78
CA PRO A 266 -26.62 -1.89 -10.21
C PRO A 266 -25.65 -3.07 -10.35
N LEU A 267 -25.50 -3.83 -9.26
CA LEU A 267 -24.62 -4.98 -9.20
C LEU A 267 -25.31 -6.25 -9.73
N PRO A 268 -24.58 -7.14 -10.44
CA PRO A 268 -25.06 -8.49 -10.75
C PRO A 268 -25.42 -9.26 -9.47
N ARG A 269 -26.24 -10.31 -9.60
CA ARG A 269 -26.74 -11.08 -8.44
C ARG A 269 -25.59 -11.61 -7.57
N GLU A 270 -24.52 -12.07 -8.18
CA GLU A 270 -23.35 -12.63 -7.50
C GLU A 270 -22.63 -11.60 -6.62
N HIS A 271 -22.33 -10.41 -7.15
CA HIS A 271 -21.71 -9.33 -6.36
C HIS A 271 -22.66 -8.69 -5.33
N ARG A 272 -23.98 -8.83 -5.50
CA ARG A 272 -24.95 -8.43 -4.44
C ARG A 272 -24.97 -9.41 -3.27
N ALA A 273 -24.60 -10.65 -3.52
CA ALA A 273 -24.63 -11.73 -2.53
C ALA A 273 -23.27 -11.91 -1.83
N ASN A 274 -22.27 -11.09 -2.16
CA ASN A 274 -20.90 -11.24 -1.64
C ASN A 274 -20.23 -9.89 -1.41
N ALA A 275 -19.42 -9.81 -0.36
CA ALA A 275 -18.37 -8.82 -0.22
C ALA A 275 -17.11 -9.32 -0.94
N THR A 276 -16.40 -8.42 -1.62
CA THR A 276 -15.14 -8.75 -2.31
C THR A 276 -13.97 -8.03 -1.65
N VAL A 277 -12.92 -8.77 -1.34
CA VAL A 277 -11.67 -8.23 -0.77
C VAL A 277 -10.53 -8.55 -1.71
N VAL A 278 -9.62 -7.59 -1.93
CA VAL A 278 -8.37 -7.80 -2.67
C VAL A 278 -7.20 -7.55 -1.74
N LEU A 279 -6.31 -8.53 -1.65
CA LEU A 279 -5.08 -8.43 -0.87
C LEU A 279 -3.88 -8.50 -1.80
N THR A 280 -2.90 -7.63 -1.55
CA THR A 280 -1.62 -7.64 -2.27
C THR A 280 -0.45 -7.61 -1.30
N PHE A 281 0.46 -8.56 -1.46
CA PHE A 281 1.76 -8.58 -0.78
C PHE A 281 2.86 -8.30 -1.80
N PRO A 282 4.12 -8.06 -1.43
CA PRO A 282 5.17 -7.96 -2.45
C PRO A 282 5.35 -9.32 -3.16
N PRO A 283 5.74 -9.33 -4.45
CA PRO A 283 6.13 -10.56 -5.12
C PRO A 283 7.32 -11.21 -4.41
N GLU A 284 7.42 -12.54 -4.50
CA GLU A 284 8.49 -13.28 -3.81
C GLU A 284 9.89 -12.81 -4.27
N GLY A 285 10.71 -12.36 -3.32
CA GLY A 285 12.08 -11.87 -3.54
C GLY A 285 12.90 -11.69 -2.27
#